data_AF-A0A2R6GJ55-F1
#
_entry.id   AF-A0A2R6GJ55-F1
#
_cell.length_a   1.000
_cell.length_b   1.000
_cell.length_c   1.000
_cell.angle_alpha   90.00
_cell.angle_beta   90.00
_cell.angle_gamma   90.00
#
_symmetry.space_group_name_H-M   'P 1'
#
loop_
_entity.id
_entity.type
_entity.pdbx_description
1 polymer ?
#
loop_
_entity_poly.entity_id
_entity_poly.type
_entity_poly.pdbx_seq_one_letter_code
_entity_poly.pdbx_strand_id
1 'polypeptide(L)'
;MRRRTFVKSTAAAGSAAVLGTGVAMAGKGGDDDLTAPNDYPGVSTRDHFSINWYGAVESERGTYAYDYRGDWAKYDHGNELQMFVHGWRSDDEENEDIDGAYTNEQALIEQGYDETGVVYSWDSDKGGGIDDGWYEAQEIAQKNGPKLANFLTDWAYHDGRPVRILAHSLGAQVVASAMTYLHSWGYYNLVEDVVLLGGAADNDECALEGDYGPSFEYAAKQVLNAYKTDDSVLEWAYSLGELDAAVGETDVQGTPPANWTSLNVTNVVPDHYSYPELKEDGGCMDIVTTYW
;
A
#
# COMPACT_ATOMS: atom_id res chain seq x y z
N MET A 1 16.20 16.23 62.10
CA MET A 1 16.33 14.86 61.57
C MET A 1 14.95 14.19 61.60
N ARG A 2 14.28 14.04 60.44
CA ARG A 2 12.97 13.38 60.30
C ARG A 2 13.20 12.01 59.64
N ARG A 3 12.79 10.93 60.33
CA ARG A 3 12.80 9.54 59.80
C ARG A 3 11.69 9.41 58.75
N ARG A 4 12.05 8.95 57.55
CA ARG A 4 11.11 8.58 56.48
C ARG A 4 10.66 7.14 56.71
N THR A 5 9.34 6.94 56.81
CA THR A 5 8.70 5.63 56.92
C THR A 5 8.43 5.11 55.50
N PHE A 6 9.01 3.96 55.16
CA PHE A 6 8.73 3.23 53.93
C PHE A 6 7.35 2.56 54.04
N VAL A 7 6.43 2.88 53.13
CA VAL A 7 5.20 2.10 52.95
C VAL A 7 5.54 0.90 52.09
N LYS A 8 5.38 -0.29 52.66
CA LYS A 8 5.37 -1.57 51.93
C LYS A 8 4.00 -1.69 51.26
N SER A 9 3.92 -1.44 49.96
CA SER A 9 2.77 -1.85 49.15
C SER A 9 2.95 -3.30 48.74
N THR A 10 2.06 -4.13 49.25
CA THR A 10 1.90 -5.56 48.96
C THR A 10 1.57 -5.73 47.48
N ALA A 11 2.38 -6.51 46.77
CA ALA A 11 2.12 -6.93 45.41
C ALA A 11 0.88 -7.86 45.40
N ALA A 12 -0.23 -7.36 44.87
CA ALA A 12 -1.26 -8.22 44.31
C ALA A 12 -0.82 -8.54 42.88
N ALA A 13 -0.30 -9.75 42.69
CA ALA A 13 -0.06 -10.32 41.37
C ALA A 13 -1.42 -10.54 40.70
N GLY A 14 -1.91 -9.50 40.02
CA GLY A 14 -2.94 -9.64 39.01
C GLY A 14 -2.26 -10.12 37.74
N SER A 15 -2.36 -11.42 37.47
CA SER A 15 -2.03 -11.97 36.17
C SER A 15 -2.98 -11.36 35.15
N ALA A 16 -2.56 -10.28 34.49
CA ALA A 16 -3.17 -9.86 33.24
C ALA A 16 -2.80 -10.92 32.21
N ALA A 17 -3.67 -11.92 32.06
CA ALA A 17 -3.69 -12.74 30.86
C ALA A 17 -4.05 -11.79 29.72
N VAL A 18 -3.04 -11.29 29.02
CA VAL A 18 -3.24 -10.71 27.69
C VAL A 18 -3.72 -11.87 26.83
N LEU A 19 -5.02 -11.88 26.58
CA LEU A 19 -5.67 -12.85 25.71
C LEU A 19 -5.14 -12.61 24.29
N GLY A 20 -4.10 -13.37 23.92
CA GLY A 20 -3.52 -13.43 22.59
C GLY A 20 -4.50 -13.99 21.56
N THR A 21 -5.48 -13.18 21.18
CA THR A 21 -6.53 -13.52 20.21
C THR A 21 -6.57 -12.61 18.98
N GLY A 22 -5.74 -11.57 18.91
CA GLY A 22 -5.72 -10.63 17.77
C GLY A 22 -4.64 -10.88 16.70
N VAL A 23 -3.58 -11.63 17.02
CA VAL A 23 -2.36 -11.69 16.16
C VAL A 23 -2.46 -12.75 15.05
N ALA A 24 -3.40 -13.69 15.14
CA ALA A 24 -3.44 -14.83 14.21
C ALA A 24 -4.08 -14.53 12.84
N MET A 25 -4.64 -13.33 12.62
CA MET A 25 -5.40 -13.01 11.38
C MET A 25 -4.97 -11.72 10.66
N ALA A 26 -3.90 -11.05 11.10
CA ALA A 26 -3.49 -9.75 10.54
C ALA A 26 -2.33 -9.81 9.53
N GLY A 27 -1.92 -10.99 9.07
CA GLY A 27 -0.67 -11.11 8.29
C GLY A 27 -0.52 -12.37 7.45
N LYS A 28 -1.61 -12.94 6.96
CA LYS A 28 -1.56 -13.91 5.87
C LYS A 28 -2.31 -13.29 4.70
N GLY A 29 -1.69 -13.20 3.52
CA GLY A 29 -2.36 -12.74 2.30
C GLY A 29 -3.64 -13.53 2.02
N GLY A 30 -4.50 -13.03 1.13
CA GLY A 30 -5.72 -13.73 0.74
C GLY A 30 -5.39 -15.16 0.33
N ASP A 31 -6.08 -16.15 0.91
CA ASP A 31 -5.84 -17.57 0.57
C ASP A 31 -6.35 -17.93 -0.85
N ASP A 32 -6.92 -16.96 -1.57
CA ASP A 32 -7.63 -17.11 -2.85
C ASP A 32 -6.90 -16.44 -4.04
N ASP A 33 -5.67 -15.98 -3.85
CA ASP A 33 -4.86 -15.44 -4.95
C ASP A 33 -4.60 -16.49 -6.05
N LEU A 34 -4.71 -16.04 -7.30
CA LEU A 34 -4.33 -16.80 -8.48
C LEU A 34 -2.81 -16.85 -8.62
N THR A 35 -2.29 -18.04 -8.93
CA THR A 35 -0.88 -18.19 -9.26
C THR A 35 -0.53 -17.49 -10.57
N ALA A 36 0.33 -16.50 -10.50
CA ALA A 36 0.84 -15.77 -11.63
C ALA A 36 1.82 -16.61 -12.46
N PRO A 37 1.93 -16.34 -13.77
CA PRO A 37 3.06 -16.83 -14.55
C PRO A 37 4.38 -16.30 -13.97
N ASN A 38 5.42 -17.15 -13.89
CA ASN A 38 6.75 -16.75 -13.37
C ASN A 38 7.39 -15.57 -14.12
N ASP A 39 6.93 -15.28 -15.36
CA ASP A 39 7.38 -14.18 -16.19
C ASP A 39 6.44 -12.97 -16.16
N TYR A 40 5.51 -12.89 -15.20
CA TYR A 40 4.63 -11.73 -15.02
C TYR A 40 5.46 -10.45 -14.87
N PRO A 41 5.16 -9.40 -15.65
CA PRO A 41 5.99 -8.21 -15.73
C PRO A 41 5.88 -7.36 -14.48
N GLY A 42 6.94 -6.62 -14.20
CA GLY A 42 6.95 -5.70 -13.07
C GLY A 42 8.14 -4.80 -13.01
N VAL A 43 8.02 -3.83 -12.11
CA VAL A 43 9.10 -3.02 -11.57
C VAL A 43 9.38 -3.53 -10.17
N SER A 44 10.65 -3.68 -9.82
CA SER A 44 11.04 -4.20 -8.51
C SER A 44 12.06 -3.31 -7.83
N THR A 45 11.93 -3.24 -6.53
CA THR A 45 12.92 -2.74 -5.60
C THR A 45 13.18 -3.75 -4.50
N ARG A 46 12.89 -5.04 -4.74
CA ARG A 46 13.32 -6.12 -3.84
C ARG A 46 14.83 -6.05 -3.67
N ASP A 47 15.29 -6.30 -2.45
CA ASP A 47 16.70 -6.17 -2.05
C ASP A 47 17.30 -4.76 -2.20
N HIS A 48 16.46 -3.72 -2.24
CA HIS A 48 16.93 -2.34 -2.20
C HIS A 48 17.13 -1.84 -0.77
N PHE A 49 16.52 -2.53 0.19
CA PHE A 49 16.57 -2.17 1.60
C PHE A 49 17.02 -3.36 2.45
N SER A 50 17.69 -3.07 3.57
CA SER A 50 18.01 -4.06 4.59
C SER A 50 17.72 -3.48 5.97
N ILE A 51 17.55 -4.36 6.96
CA ILE A 51 17.37 -3.96 8.36
C ILE A 51 18.62 -4.37 9.11
N ASN A 52 19.29 -3.39 9.70
CA ASN A 52 20.50 -3.66 10.47
C ASN A 52 20.17 -4.23 11.87
N TRP A 53 21.20 -4.64 12.60
CA TRP A 53 21.06 -5.36 13.87
C TRP A 53 20.30 -4.62 14.98
N TYR A 54 20.09 -3.30 14.86
CA TYR A 54 19.37 -2.48 15.82
C TYR A 54 18.04 -1.93 15.28
N GLY A 55 17.56 -2.46 14.15
CA GLY A 55 16.22 -2.17 13.62
C GLY A 55 16.13 -0.91 12.73
N ALA A 56 17.25 -0.40 12.20
CA ALA A 56 17.19 0.72 11.26
C ALA A 56 17.23 0.25 9.80
N VAL A 57 16.43 0.90 8.96
CA VAL A 57 16.34 0.63 7.52
C VAL A 57 17.51 1.28 6.77
N GLU A 58 18.33 0.46 6.12
CA GLU A 58 19.44 0.90 5.28
C GLU A 58 19.09 0.73 3.80
N SER A 59 19.54 1.67 2.96
CA SER A 59 19.38 1.57 1.50
C SER A 59 20.61 0.93 0.87
N GLU A 60 20.42 -0.22 0.25
CA GLU A 60 21.46 -0.97 -0.47
C GLU A 60 21.65 -0.48 -1.91
N ARG A 61 20.64 0.21 -2.44
CA ARG A 61 20.63 0.77 -3.79
C ARG A 61 20.33 2.27 -3.77
N GLY A 62 20.68 2.97 -4.85
CA GLY A 62 20.49 4.41 -4.96
C GLY A 62 19.03 4.85 -4.79
N THR A 63 18.81 6.07 -4.33
CA THR A 63 17.49 6.64 -4.00
C THR A 63 16.45 6.55 -5.13
N TYR A 64 16.91 6.60 -6.39
CA TYR A 64 16.05 6.57 -7.58
C TYR A 64 16.14 5.25 -8.36
N ALA A 65 16.87 4.26 -7.84
CA ALA A 65 17.08 2.99 -8.52
C ALA A 65 15.84 2.08 -8.41
N TYR A 66 15.52 1.44 -9.53
CA TYR A 66 14.51 0.40 -9.69
C TYR A 66 15.03 -0.62 -10.72
N ASP A 67 14.53 -1.85 -10.69
CA ASP A 67 14.86 -2.92 -11.62
C ASP A 67 13.61 -3.37 -12.39
N TYR A 68 13.78 -3.83 -13.63
CA TYR A 68 12.71 -4.49 -14.39
C TYR A 68 12.72 -6.00 -14.11
N ARG A 69 11.53 -6.61 -14.00
CA ARG A 69 11.33 -8.07 -13.92
C ARG A 69 10.34 -8.55 -14.97
N GLY A 70 10.32 -9.88 -15.18
CA GLY A 70 9.37 -10.54 -16.08
C GLY A 70 9.60 -10.25 -17.56
N ASP A 71 8.65 -10.67 -18.39
CA ASP A 71 8.67 -10.49 -19.84
C ASP A 71 7.70 -9.40 -20.28
N TRP A 72 8.12 -8.14 -20.24
CA TRP A 72 7.26 -7.00 -20.63
C TRP A 72 6.72 -7.11 -22.06
N ALA A 73 7.51 -7.63 -23.01
CA ALA A 73 7.09 -7.72 -24.41
C ALA A 73 5.93 -8.72 -24.61
N LYS A 74 5.86 -9.74 -23.76
CA LYS A 74 4.78 -10.73 -23.78
C LYS A 74 3.46 -10.19 -23.26
N TYR A 75 3.45 -9.19 -22.39
CA TYR A 75 2.24 -8.64 -21.74
C TYR A 75 1.91 -7.22 -22.23
N ASP A 76 2.70 -6.69 -23.16
CA ASP A 76 2.48 -5.38 -23.78
C ASP A 76 1.36 -5.44 -24.83
N HIS A 77 0.12 -5.26 -24.38
CA HIS A 77 -1.09 -5.42 -25.18
C HIS A 77 -2.05 -4.23 -25.09
N GLY A 78 -1.87 -3.37 -24.08
CA GLY A 78 -2.77 -2.25 -23.76
C GLY A 78 -2.37 -0.91 -24.34
N ASN A 79 -3.29 0.05 -24.25
CA ASN A 79 -3.04 1.47 -24.46
C ASN A 79 -2.64 2.19 -23.16
N GLU A 80 -2.75 1.52 -22.01
CA GLU A 80 -2.40 2.03 -20.69
C GLU A 80 -1.54 1.03 -19.92
N LEU A 81 -0.77 1.54 -18.96
CA LEU A 81 -0.08 0.73 -17.97
C LEU A 81 -0.94 0.67 -16.70
N GLN A 82 -1.44 -0.51 -16.37
CA GLN A 82 -2.05 -0.81 -15.09
C GLN A 82 -0.96 -1.31 -14.15
N MET A 83 -0.76 -0.62 -13.02
CA MET A 83 0.26 -0.98 -12.04
C MET A 83 -0.37 -1.30 -10.70
N PHE A 84 -0.15 -2.52 -10.21
CA PHE A 84 -0.55 -2.93 -8.87
C PHE A 84 0.62 -2.77 -7.88
N VAL A 85 0.40 -2.03 -6.79
CA VAL A 85 1.35 -1.84 -5.69
C VAL A 85 0.84 -2.60 -4.47
N HIS A 86 1.50 -3.70 -4.13
CA HIS A 86 1.08 -4.60 -3.06
C HIS A 86 1.31 -4.00 -1.66
N GLY A 87 0.64 -4.61 -0.67
CA GLY A 87 0.66 -4.22 0.73
C GLY A 87 1.84 -4.77 1.55
N TRP A 88 1.68 -4.70 2.87
CA TRP A 88 2.65 -5.18 3.86
C TRP A 88 2.72 -6.71 3.88
N ARG A 89 3.93 -7.25 4.06
CA ARG A 89 4.23 -8.69 4.21
C ARG A 89 3.90 -9.56 3.00
N SER A 90 3.92 -9.01 1.78
CA SER A 90 3.90 -9.85 0.59
C SER A 90 5.25 -10.57 0.45
N ASP A 91 5.24 -11.88 0.65
CA ASP A 91 6.42 -12.75 0.61
C ASP A 91 6.97 -12.89 -0.82
N ASP A 92 8.23 -12.50 -1.01
CA ASP A 92 8.92 -12.61 -2.30
C ASP A 92 9.30 -14.07 -2.66
N GLU A 93 9.60 -14.92 -1.66
CA GLU A 93 9.95 -16.33 -1.88
C GLU A 93 8.72 -17.15 -2.32
N GLU A 94 7.53 -16.77 -1.85
CA GLU A 94 6.26 -17.40 -2.20
C GLU A 94 5.54 -16.72 -3.38
N ASN A 95 6.12 -15.67 -3.99
CA ASN A 95 5.54 -14.91 -5.10
C ASN A 95 4.20 -14.21 -4.79
N GLU A 96 3.89 -13.93 -3.52
CA GLU A 96 2.62 -13.31 -3.13
C GLU A 96 2.42 -11.92 -3.79
N ASP A 97 3.52 -11.22 -4.08
CA ASP A 97 3.46 -9.93 -4.76
C ASP A 97 2.94 -10.01 -6.19
N ILE A 98 3.42 -10.98 -6.98
CA ILE A 98 2.95 -11.20 -8.36
C ILE A 98 1.63 -11.93 -8.41
N ASP A 99 1.37 -12.86 -7.50
CA ASP A 99 0.11 -13.59 -7.44
C ASP A 99 -1.04 -12.61 -7.13
N GLY A 100 -0.88 -11.71 -6.16
CA GLY A 100 -1.84 -10.64 -5.90
C GLY A 100 -2.01 -9.66 -7.06
N ALA A 101 -0.92 -9.26 -7.72
CA ALA A 101 -0.97 -8.37 -8.88
C ALA A 101 -1.69 -9.00 -10.09
N TYR A 102 -1.43 -10.28 -10.34
CA TYR A 102 -2.08 -11.05 -11.41
C TYR A 102 -3.54 -11.30 -11.09
N THR A 103 -3.88 -11.61 -9.83
CA THR A 103 -5.27 -11.72 -9.36
C THR A 103 -6.03 -10.43 -9.62
N ASN A 104 -5.43 -9.29 -9.29
CA ASN A 104 -6.03 -7.99 -9.57
C ASN A 104 -6.22 -7.72 -11.07
N GLU A 105 -5.23 -8.06 -11.90
CA GLU A 105 -5.35 -7.96 -13.35
C GLU A 105 -6.51 -8.82 -13.88
N GLN A 106 -6.63 -10.07 -13.42
CA GLN A 106 -7.75 -10.94 -13.81
C GLN A 106 -9.10 -10.35 -13.35
N ALA A 107 -9.18 -9.80 -12.15
CA ALA A 107 -10.39 -9.16 -11.63
C ALA A 107 -10.83 -7.95 -12.51
N LEU A 108 -9.87 -7.23 -13.09
CA LEU A 108 -10.15 -6.15 -14.04
C LEU A 108 -10.56 -6.66 -15.43
N ILE A 109 -9.91 -7.72 -15.92
CA ILE A 109 -10.27 -8.36 -17.19
C ILE A 109 -11.73 -8.88 -17.15
N GLU A 110 -12.19 -9.39 -16.00
CA GLU A 110 -13.60 -9.78 -15.80
C GLU A 110 -14.59 -8.62 -16.04
N GLN A 111 -14.16 -7.38 -15.82
CA GLN A 111 -14.96 -6.17 -16.05
C GLN A 111 -14.76 -5.60 -17.46
N GLY A 112 -13.99 -6.27 -18.31
CA GLY A 112 -13.66 -5.83 -19.67
C GLY A 112 -12.51 -4.82 -19.73
N TYR A 113 -11.71 -4.71 -18.67
CA TYR A 113 -10.51 -3.89 -18.63
C TYR A 113 -9.26 -4.76 -18.80
N ASP A 114 -8.80 -4.88 -20.04
CA ASP A 114 -7.69 -5.74 -20.48
C ASP A 114 -6.53 -4.86 -21.00
N GLU A 115 -5.88 -4.18 -20.06
CA GLU A 115 -4.72 -3.32 -20.30
C GLU A 115 -3.43 -4.01 -19.83
N THR A 116 -2.26 -3.41 -20.06
CA THR A 116 -0.99 -4.03 -19.64
C THR A 116 -0.83 -3.96 -18.12
N GLY A 117 -1.05 -5.10 -17.44
CA GLY A 117 -0.86 -5.25 -16.00
C GLY A 117 0.59 -5.47 -15.61
N VAL A 118 1.06 -4.79 -14.57
CA VAL A 118 2.39 -4.95 -13.97
C VAL A 118 2.33 -4.86 -12.45
N VAL A 119 3.25 -5.54 -11.75
CA VAL A 119 3.46 -5.33 -10.31
C VAL A 119 4.52 -4.25 -10.05
N TYR A 120 4.35 -3.45 -9.01
CA TYR A 120 5.44 -2.76 -8.32
C TYR A 120 5.79 -3.52 -7.04
N SER A 121 6.88 -4.28 -7.11
CA SER A 121 7.34 -5.16 -6.05
C SER A 121 8.37 -4.48 -5.15
N TRP A 122 8.19 -4.54 -3.83
CA TRP A 122 9.05 -3.85 -2.88
C TRP A 122 9.25 -4.66 -1.60
N ASP A 123 10.29 -4.31 -0.82
CA ASP A 123 10.71 -4.98 0.42
C ASP A 123 9.69 -4.84 1.59
N SER A 124 8.45 -5.27 1.36
CA SER A 124 7.31 -5.13 2.28
C SER A 124 7.28 -6.15 3.42
N ASP A 125 8.10 -7.18 3.30
CA ASP A 125 8.23 -8.34 4.18
C ASP A 125 9.46 -8.25 5.11
N LYS A 126 10.23 -7.15 5.01
CA LYS A 126 11.36 -6.89 5.88
C LYS A 126 10.87 -6.27 7.19
N GLY A 127 11.27 -6.87 8.31
CA GLY A 127 10.91 -6.37 9.62
C GLY A 127 10.86 -7.48 10.66
N GLY A 128 10.47 -7.11 11.87
CA GLY A 128 10.16 -8.04 12.95
C GLY A 128 10.04 -7.29 14.27
N GLY A 129 10.11 -8.00 15.39
CA GLY A 129 10.06 -7.37 16.70
C GLY A 129 8.67 -7.41 17.32
N ILE A 130 8.29 -6.36 18.05
CA ILE A 130 7.08 -6.34 18.88
C ILE A 130 5.82 -5.86 18.15
N ASP A 131 6.03 -5.15 17.04
CA ASP A 131 5.05 -4.62 16.10
C ASP A 131 5.07 -5.42 14.77
N ASP A 132 5.69 -6.60 14.79
CA ASP A 132 5.87 -7.49 13.64
C ASP A 132 6.56 -6.85 12.41
N GLY A 133 7.28 -5.73 12.59
CA GLY A 133 8.01 -5.04 11.52
C GLY A 133 7.22 -3.94 10.81
N TRP A 134 6.12 -3.49 11.40
CA TRP A 134 5.27 -2.43 10.85
C TRP A 134 6.04 -1.13 10.62
N TYR A 135 6.80 -0.67 11.62
CA TYR A 135 7.55 0.59 11.49
C TYR A 135 8.61 0.54 10.39
N GLU A 136 9.36 -0.57 10.28
CA GLU A 136 10.34 -0.72 9.20
C GLU A 136 9.66 -0.76 7.83
N ALA A 137 8.52 -1.44 7.71
CA ALA A 137 7.77 -1.48 6.46
C ALA A 137 7.22 -0.09 6.07
N GLN A 138 6.71 0.71 7.02
CA GLN A 138 6.31 2.11 6.78
C GLN A 138 7.49 2.95 6.26
N GLU A 139 8.66 2.84 6.90
CA GLU A 139 9.87 3.56 6.47
C GLU A 139 10.33 3.12 5.07
N ILE A 140 10.28 1.82 4.78
CA ILE A 140 10.61 1.28 3.45
C ILE A 140 9.59 1.75 2.41
N ALA A 141 8.29 1.80 2.74
CA ALA A 141 7.25 2.28 1.84
C ALA A 141 7.50 3.75 1.45
N GLN A 142 7.79 4.60 2.44
CA GLN A 142 8.17 6.00 2.22
C GLN A 142 9.43 6.13 1.34
N LYS A 143 10.46 5.32 1.61
CA LYS A 143 11.71 5.32 0.82
C LYS A 143 11.55 4.76 -0.59
N ASN A 144 10.46 4.05 -0.87
CA ASN A 144 10.11 3.62 -2.22
C ASN A 144 9.49 4.72 -3.08
N GLY A 145 8.89 5.73 -2.48
CA GLY A 145 8.32 6.88 -3.21
C GLY A 145 9.23 7.49 -4.30
N PRO A 146 10.49 7.87 -4.01
CA PRO A 146 11.38 8.42 -5.04
C PRO A 146 11.79 7.40 -6.11
N LYS A 147 11.74 6.09 -5.83
CA LYS A 147 12.04 5.03 -6.80
C LYS A 147 10.88 4.84 -7.77
N LEU A 148 9.65 4.75 -7.24
CA LEU A 148 8.43 4.71 -8.05
C LEU A 148 8.26 5.99 -8.87
N ALA A 149 8.46 7.16 -8.27
CA ALA A 149 8.41 8.43 -8.98
C ALA A 149 9.41 8.47 -10.15
N ASN A 150 10.65 7.98 -9.94
CA ASN A 150 11.64 7.94 -11.00
C ASN A 150 11.22 6.99 -12.14
N PHE A 151 10.70 5.80 -11.81
CA PHE A 151 10.14 4.89 -12.81
C PHE A 151 9.03 5.57 -13.62
N LEU A 152 8.07 6.24 -12.98
CA LEU A 152 6.95 6.91 -13.67
C LEU A 152 7.44 8.01 -14.62
N THR A 153 8.48 8.76 -14.24
CA THR A 153 9.09 9.76 -15.12
C THR A 153 9.84 9.16 -16.30
N ASP A 154 10.54 8.04 -16.08
CA ASP A 154 11.25 7.32 -17.14
C ASP A 154 10.25 6.67 -18.12
N TRP A 155 9.15 6.09 -17.60
CA TRP A 155 8.05 5.57 -18.39
C TRP A 155 7.42 6.64 -19.28
N ALA A 156 7.08 7.80 -18.71
CA ALA A 156 6.49 8.90 -19.45
C ALA A 156 7.40 9.43 -20.57
N TYR A 157 8.72 9.35 -20.39
CA TYR A 157 9.69 9.78 -21.39
C TYR A 157 9.89 8.75 -22.52
N HIS A 158 9.90 7.45 -22.19
CA HIS A 158 10.24 6.39 -23.12
C HIS A 158 9.04 5.75 -23.83
N ASP A 159 7.93 5.58 -23.13
CA ASP A 159 6.71 4.95 -23.63
C ASP A 159 5.58 5.98 -23.74
N GLY A 160 5.25 6.64 -22.62
CA GLY A 160 4.31 7.76 -22.59
C GLY A 160 2.83 7.38 -22.55
N ARG A 161 2.47 6.09 -22.54
CA ARG A 161 1.10 5.66 -22.27
C ARG A 161 0.64 6.07 -20.86
N PRO A 162 -0.65 6.38 -20.66
CA PRO A 162 -1.20 6.68 -19.34
C PRO A 162 -0.90 5.57 -18.33
N VAL A 163 -0.67 5.96 -17.08
CA VAL A 163 -0.45 5.02 -15.98
C VAL A 163 -1.61 5.14 -15.00
N ARG A 164 -2.26 4.01 -14.71
CA ARG A 164 -3.21 3.87 -13.60
C ARG A 164 -2.60 2.98 -12.53
N ILE A 165 -2.63 3.45 -11.29
CA ILE A 165 -2.03 2.76 -10.16
C ILE A 165 -3.13 2.27 -9.22
N LEU A 166 -3.12 0.98 -8.89
CA LEU A 166 -3.95 0.40 -7.84
C LEU A 166 -3.03 0.04 -6.67
N ALA A 167 -3.25 0.64 -5.52
CA ALA A 167 -2.40 0.52 -4.35
C ALA A 167 -3.17 -0.09 -3.19
N HIS A 168 -2.80 -1.31 -2.81
CA HIS A 168 -3.45 -2.02 -1.71
C HIS A 168 -2.72 -1.78 -0.39
N SER A 169 -3.47 -1.53 0.68
CA SER A 169 -2.92 -1.46 2.04
C SER A 169 -1.73 -0.48 2.11
N LEU A 170 -0.58 -0.93 2.63
CA LEU A 170 0.66 -0.16 2.74
C LEU A 170 1.26 0.28 1.40
N GLY A 171 0.84 -0.31 0.28
CA GLY A 171 1.16 0.20 -1.06
C GLY A 171 0.66 1.63 -1.26
N ALA A 172 -0.40 2.05 -0.56
CA ALA A 172 -0.87 3.44 -0.58
C ALA A 172 0.20 4.43 -0.10
N GLN A 173 0.97 4.05 0.93
CA GLN A 173 2.07 4.86 1.47
C GLN A 173 3.22 5.03 0.45
N VAL A 174 3.51 3.98 -0.34
CA VAL A 174 4.47 4.05 -1.45
C VAL A 174 4.02 5.08 -2.48
N VAL A 175 2.75 5.01 -2.88
CA VAL A 175 2.18 5.90 -3.90
C VAL A 175 2.08 7.34 -3.40
N ALA A 176 1.64 7.57 -2.16
CA ALA A 176 1.58 8.90 -1.56
C ALA A 176 2.97 9.57 -1.51
N SER A 177 3.99 8.82 -1.10
CA SER A 177 5.39 9.29 -1.16
C SER A 177 5.82 9.58 -2.61
N ALA A 178 5.48 8.71 -3.57
CA ALA A 178 5.80 8.95 -4.98
C ALA A 178 5.14 10.22 -5.54
N MET A 179 3.87 10.48 -5.22
CA MET A 179 3.17 11.71 -5.63
C MET A 179 3.86 12.95 -5.05
N THR A 180 4.33 12.88 -3.80
CA THR A 180 5.10 13.96 -3.16
C THR A 180 6.38 14.28 -3.94
N TYR A 181 7.11 13.25 -4.39
CA TYR A 181 8.30 13.44 -5.22
C TYR A 181 7.95 14.00 -6.61
N LEU A 182 6.96 13.45 -7.29
CA LEU A 182 6.51 13.96 -8.59
C LEU A 182 6.09 15.43 -8.53
N HIS A 183 5.32 15.80 -7.50
CA HIS A 183 4.95 17.18 -7.24
C HIS A 183 6.18 18.06 -7.01
N SER A 184 7.11 17.63 -6.15
CA SER A 184 8.35 18.38 -5.88
C SER A 184 9.23 18.58 -7.12
N TRP A 185 9.17 17.64 -8.07
CA TRP A 185 9.90 17.69 -9.35
C TRP A 185 9.12 18.42 -10.44
N GLY A 186 7.88 18.82 -10.18
CA GLY A 186 7.05 19.61 -11.07
C GLY A 186 6.28 18.81 -12.13
N TYR A 187 6.15 17.49 -11.99
CA TYR A 187 5.38 16.65 -12.90
C TYR A 187 3.88 16.73 -12.59
N TYR A 188 3.18 17.57 -13.35
CA TYR A 188 1.73 17.79 -13.21
C TYR A 188 0.94 16.73 -13.97
N ASN A 189 -0.04 16.10 -13.32
CA ASN A 189 -0.93 15.09 -13.91
C ASN A 189 -0.19 14.00 -14.70
N LEU A 190 0.94 13.53 -14.16
CA LEU A 190 1.75 12.47 -14.78
C LEU A 190 1.04 11.12 -14.68
N VAL A 191 0.32 10.89 -13.58
CA VAL A 191 -0.47 9.67 -13.34
C VAL A 191 -1.92 9.94 -13.73
N GLU A 192 -2.52 9.02 -14.48
CA GLU A 192 -3.92 9.15 -14.91
C GLU A 192 -4.84 9.00 -13.70
N ASP A 193 -4.75 7.86 -13.02
CA ASP A 193 -5.57 7.56 -11.85
C ASP A 193 -4.76 6.86 -10.77
N VAL A 194 -5.05 7.19 -9.52
CA VAL A 194 -4.63 6.42 -8.35
C VAL A 194 -5.87 5.85 -7.69
N VAL A 195 -5.89 4.55 -7.47
CA VAL A 195 -6.92 3.86 -6.69
C VAL A 195 -6.28 3.32 -5.42
N LEU A 196 -6.72 3.80 -4.27
CA LEU A 196 -6.32 3.27 -2.96
C LEU A 196 -7.34 2.22 -2.53
N LEU A 197 -6.88 1.01 -2.27
CA LEU A 197 -7.68 -0.13 -1.85
C LEU A 197 -7.35 -0.44 -0.38
N GLY A 198 -8.21 0.00 0.54
CA GLY A 198 -7.94 -0.12 1.98
C GLY A 198 -6.60 0.52 2.36
N GLY A 199 -6.32 1.72 1.82
CA GLY A 199 -5.00 2.33 1.90
C GLY A 199 -4.53 2.61 3.34
N ALA A 200 -3.35 2.10 3.68
CA ALA A 200 -2.64 2.40 4.93
C ALA A 200 -1.73 3.62 4.73
N ALA A 201 -2.35 4.78 4.58
CA ALA A 201 -1.71 6.09 4.65
C ALA A 201 -2.50 6.95 5.65
N ASP A 202 -1.79 7.83 6.35
CA ASP A 202 -2.39 8.75 7.32
C ASP A 202 -3.49 9.61 6.64
N ASN A 203 -4.69 9.59 7.21
CA ASN A 203 -5.87 10.23 6.64
C ASN A 203 -5.85 11.77 6.73
N ASP A 204 -5.14 12.33 7.71
CA ASP A 204 -4.90 13.78 7.85
C ASP A 204 -3.86 14.23 6.80
N GLU A 205 -2.83 13.40 6.55
CA GLU A 205 -1.81 13.69 5.53
C GLU A 205 -2.40 13.67 4.11
N CYS A 206 -3.45 12.87 3.86
CA CYS A 206 -4.19 12.85 2.60
C CYS A 206 -5.11 14.07 2.38
N ALA A 207 -5.36 14.89 3.42
CA ALA A 207 -6.10 16.14 3.28
C ALA A 207 -5.23 17.25 2.63
N LEU A 208 -5.86 18.31 2.13
CA LEU A 208 -5.15 19.48 1.59
C LEU A 208 -4.29 20.21 2.63
N GLU A 209 -4.60 20.01 3.91
CA GLU A 209 -3.83 20.51 5.04
C GLU A 209 -2.57 19.68 5.33
N GLY A 210 -2.51 18.44 4.82
CA GLY A 210 -1.38 17.51 4.94
C GLY A 210 -0.39 17.58 3.77
N ASP A 211 0.65 16.75 3.82
CA ASP A 211 1.71 16.71 2.82
C ASP A 211 1.32 15.90 1.55
N TYR A 212 0.44 14.89 1.70
CA TYR A 212 0.04 14.02 0.59
C TYR A 212 -1.10 14.60 -0.24
N GLY A 213 -2.10 15.23 0.38
CA GLY A 213 -3.26 15.76 -0.34
C GLY A 213 -2.92 16.71 -1.50
N PRO A 214 -2.13 17.77 -1.28
CA PRO A 214 -1.69 18.67 -2.37
C PRO A 214 -0.87 17.96 -3.45
N SER A 215 -0.13 16.92 -3.07
CA SER A 215 0.70 16.14 -3.98
C SER A 215 -0.13 15.20 -4.85
N PHE A 216 -1.17 14.58 -4.29
CA PHE A 216 -2.20 13.87 -5.04
C PHE A 216 -2.95 14.80 -6.00
N GLU A 217 -3.33 16.00 -5.56
CA GLU A 217 -4.01 16.98 -6.44
C GLU A 217 -3.14 17.41 -7.62
N TYR A 218 -1.82 17.50 -7.42
CA TYR A 218 -0.89 17.98 -8.42
C TYR A 218 -0.44 16.89 -9.40
N ALA A 219 -0.09 15.70 -8.90
CA ALA A 219 0.61 14.68 -9.67
C ALA A 219 -0.31 13.69 -10.38
N ALA A 220 -1.54 13.48 -9.88
CA ALA A 220 -2.53 12.56 -10.44
C ALA A 220 -3.74 13.33 -10.97
N LYS A 221 -4.38 12.86 -12.06
CA LYS A 221 -5.61 13.52 -12.53
C LYS A 221 -6.81 13.19 -11.66
N GLN A 222 -6.89 11.95 -11.15
CA GLN A 222 -7.95 11.51 -10.24
C GLN A 222 -7.39 10.59 -9.17
N VAL A 223 -8.00 10.64 -7.99
CA VAL A 223 -7.74 9.71 -6.89
C VAL A 223 -9.06 9.12 -6.41
N LEU A 224 -9.14 7.80 -6.35
CA LEU A 224 -10.26 7.05 -5.79
C LEU A 224 -9.81 6.34 -4.52
N ASN A 225 -10.41 6.66 -3.38
CA ASN A 225 -10.21 5.95 -2.12
C ASN A 225 -11.35 4.96 -1.89
N ALA A 226 -11.09 3.67 -2.11
CA ALA A 226 -12.00 2.59 -1.72
C ALA A 226 -11.70 2.18 -0.28
N TYR A 227 -12.63 2.48 0.63
CA TYR A 227 -12.43 2.35 2.08
C TYR A 227 -13.53 1.51 2.75
N LYS A 228 -13.19 0.88 3.87
CA LYS A 228 -14.08 0.06 4.70
C LYS A 228 -13.99 0.48 6.16
N THR A 229 -15.13 0.73 6.79
CA THR A 229 -15.18 1.28 8.16
C THR A 229 -15.02 0.25 9.28
N ASP A 230 -14.95 -1.04 8.94
CA ASP A 230 -14.76 -2.17 9.86
C ASP A 230 -13.54 -3.01 9.45
N ASP A 231 -12.45 -2.35 9.06
CA ASP A 231 -11.19 -2.96 8.67
C ASP A 231 -10.31 -3.24 9.89
N SER A 232 -10.37 -4.47 10.42
CA SER A 232 -9.64 -4.85 11.63
C SER A 232 -8.12 -4.87 11.48
N VAL A 233 -7.60 -4.96 10.25
CA VAL A 233 -6.15 -4.97 10.01
C VAL A 233 -5.62 -3.55 10.11
N LEU A 234 -6.29 -2.58 9.49
CA LEU A 234 -5.94 -1.17 9.61
C LEU A 234 -6.12 -0.66 11.04
N GLU A 235 -7.23 -1.03 11.70
CA GLU A 235 -7.46 -0.68 13.11
C GLU A 235 -6.30 -1.18 13.99
N TRP A 236 -5.85 -2.42 13.78
CA TRP A 236 -4.72 -2.98 14.53
C TRP A 236 -3.41 -2.25 14.22
N ALA A 237 -3.07 -2.07 12.94
CA ALA A 237 -1.82 -1.48 12.51
C ALA A 237 -1.66 -0.05 13.06
N TYR A 238 -2.72 0.75 13.00
CA TYR A 238 -2.71 2.11 13.52
C TYR A 238 -2.80 2.15 15.05
N SER A 239 -3.49 1.21 15.71
CA SER A 239 -3.56 1.14 17.19
C SER A 239 -2.20 0.95 17.89
N LEU A 240 -1.19 0.39 17.19
CA LEU A 240 0.13 0.08 17.75
C LEU A 240 1.11 1.24 17.73
N GLY A 241 0.83 2.34 17.02
CA GLY A 241 1.84 3.37 16.81
C GLY A 241 1.37 4.77 16.45
N GLU A 242 0.27 4.88 15.72
CA GLU A 242 -0.20 6.15 15.17
C GLU A 242 -1.50 6.49 15.89
N LEU A 243 -1.52 7.58 16.68
CA LEU A 243 -2.72 8.01 17.40
C LEU A 243 -3.79 8.61 16.44
N ASP A 244 -3.86 8.09 15.22
CA ASP A 244 -4.69 8.53 14.10
C ASP A 244 -5.24 7.33 13.30
N ALA A 245 -5.96 7.58 12.20
CA ALA A 245 -6.60 6.55 11.40
C ALA A 245 -6.05 6.47 9.97
N ALA A 246 -6.16 5.28 9.37
CA ALA A 246 -5.84 5.08 7.96
C ALA A 246 -6.93 5.69 7.05
N VAL A 247 -6.52 6.23 5.91
CA VAL A 247 -7.44 6.72 4.87
C VAL A 247 -8.35 5.60 4.33
N GLY A 248 -7.87 4.36 4.32
CA GLY A 248 -8.63 3.16 3.97
C GLY A 248 -9.66 2.70 5.00
N GLU A 249 -9.64 3.27 6.22
CA GLU A 249 -10.62 2.97 7.28
C GLU A 249 -11.67 4.08 7.40
N THR A 250 -11.21 5.34 7.38
CA THR A 250 -12.04 6.50 7.76
C THR A 250 -12.27 7.52 6.65
N ASP A 251 -11.65 7.32 5.48
CA ASP A 251 -11.50 8.34 4.44
C ASP A 251 -10.70 9.57 4.93
N VAL A 252 -10.50 10.56 4.06
CA VAL A 252 -9.72 11.78 4.38
C VAL A 252 -10.33 12.53 5.57
N GLN A 253 -9.49 12.85 6.56
CA GLN A 253 -9.86 13.70 7.67
C GLN A 253 -9.39 15.15 7.41
N GLY A 254 -10.31 15.98 6.90
CA GLY A 254 -10.00 17.37 6.55
C GLY A 254 -10.64 17.79 5.24
N THR A 255 -9.99 18.71 4.52
CA THR A 255 -10.46 19.09 3.19
C THR A 255 -9.88 18.13 2.15
N PRO A 256 -10.69 17.30 1.46
CA PRO A 256 -10.16 16.41 0.43
C PRO A 256 -9.64 17.20 -0.77
N PRO A 257 -8.61 16.68 -1.46
CA PRO A 257 -8.16 17.22 -2.75
C PRO A 257 -9.29 17.33 -3.77
N ALA A 258 -9.21 18.30 -4.69
CA ALA A 258 -10.28 18.55 -5.66
C ALA A 258 -10.52 17.38 -6.63
N ASN A 259 -9.51 16.52 -6.82
CA ASN A 259 -9.54 15.32 -7.65
C ASN A 259 -9.80 14.02 -6.86
N TRP A 260 -10.15 14.11 -5.57
CA TRP A 260 -10.38 12.96 -4.69
C TRP A 260 -11.84 12.51 -4.69
N THR A 261 -12.07 11.22 -4.86
CA THR A 261 -13.37 10.57 -4.74
C THR A 261 -13.31 9.46 -3.72
N SER A 262 -14.30 9.40 -2.82
CA SER A 262 -14.36 8.41 -1.77
C SER A 262 -15.45 7.37 -2.06
N LEU A 263 -15.10 6.10 -1.95
CA LEU A 263 -15.97 4.97 -2.22
C LEU A 263 -16.02 4.04 -1.01
N ASN A 264 -17.14 4.05 -0.30
CA ASN A 264 -17.34 3.13 0.82
C ASN A 264 -17.73 1.74 0.29
N VAL A 265 -16.81 0.77 0.45
CA VAL A 265 -16.99 -0.63 0.01
C VAL A 265 -17.28 -1.59 1.17
N THR A 266 -17.61 -1.07 2.37
CA THR A 266 -17.82 -1.85 3.61
C THR A 266 -18.77 -3.03 3.44
N ASN A 267 -19.84 -2.87 2.66
CA ASN A 267 -20.87 -3.91 2.47
C ASN A 267 -20.59 -4.85 1.28
N VAL A 268 -19.47 -4.67 0.59
CA VAL A 268 -19.09 -5.44 -0.61
C VAL A 268 -17.84 -6.26 -0.31
N VAL A 269 -16.81 -5.61 0.22
CA VAL A 269 -15.53 -6.24 0.52
C VAL A 269 -15.60 -6.91 1.90
N PRO A 270 -15.36 -8.24 1.99
CA PRO A 270 -15.51 -8.99 3.23
C PRO A 270 -14.44 -8.65 4.26
N ASP A 271 -13.19 -8.47 3.84
CA ASP A 271 -12.06 -8.19 4.72
C ASP A 271 -10.95 -7.36 4.03
N HIS A 272 -9.87 -7.08 4.75
CA HIS A 272 -8.78 -6.22 4.28
C HIS A 272 -8.08 -6.75 3.02
N TYR A 273 -8.06 -8.06 2.80
CA TYR A 273 -7.29 -8.68 1.73
C TYR A 273 -8.10 -8.80 0.44
N SER A 274 -9.43 -8.86 0.55
CA SER A 274 -10.29 -9.10 -0.62
C SER A 274 -10.49 -7.93 -1.57
N TYR A 275 -10.05 -6.69 -1.27
CA TYR A 275 -10.25 -5.56 -2.19
C TYR A 275 -9.85 -5.82 -3.65
N PRO A 276 -8.64 -6.37 -3.93
CA PRO A 276 -8.14 -6.56 -5.28
C PRO A 276 -8.53 -7.91 -5.89
N GLU A 277 -9.22 -8.78 -5.15
CA GLU A 277 -9.57 -10.15 -5.58
C GLU A 277 -10.65 -10.15 -6.68
N LEU A 278 -10.96 -11.34 -7.21
CA LEU A 278 -12.06 -11.53 -8.16
C LEU A 278 -13.39 -11.18 -7.50
N LYS A 279 -14.39 -10.84 -8.32
CA LYS A 279 -15.71 -10.49 -7.81
C LYS A 279 -16.39 -11.64 -7.06
N GLU A 280 -16.16 -12.87 -7.50
CA GLU A 280 -16.75 -14.05 -6.84
C GLU A 280 -16.21 -14.29 -5.43
N ASP A 281 -15.01 -13.78 -5.14
CA ASP A 281 -14.30 -13.90 -3.87
C ASP A 281 -14.49 -12.66 -2.96
N GLY A 282 -15.18 -11.63 -3.46
CA GLY A 282 -15.54 -10.44 -2.67
C GLY A 282 -14.79 -9.17 -3.07
N GLY A 283 -14.04 -9.20 -4.18
CA GLY A 283 -13.38 -8.04 -4.74
C GLY A 283 -14.32 -6.95 -5.25
N CYS A 284 -13.77 -5.74 -5.39
CA CYS A 284 -14.53 -4.52 -5.70
C CYS A 284 -14.20 -3.90 -7.07
N MET A 285 -13.46 -4.62 -7.92
CA MET A 285 -13.02 -4.12 -9.22
C MET A 285 -14.18 -3.76 -10.16
N ASP A 286 -15.34 -4.40 -10.03
CA ASP A 286 -16.55 -4.07 -10.77
C ASP A 286 -17.14 -2.69 -10.42
N ILE A 287 -16.85 -2.18 -9.22
CA ILE A 287 -17.25 -0.85 -8.78
C ILE A 287 -16.15 0.17 -9.12
N VAL A 288 -14.88 -0.19 -8.88
CA VAL A 288 -13.72 0.67 -9.16
C VAL A 288 -13.67 1.09 -10.63
N THR A 289 -13.86 0.13 -11.54
CA THR A 289 -13.83 0.37 -13.00
C THR A 289 -14.93 1.32 -13.50
N THR A 290 -15.97 1.59 -12.71
CA THR A 290 -17.01 2.58 -13.09
C THR A 290 -16.53 4.03 -13.02
N TYR A 291 -15.34 4.27 -12.46
CA TYR A 291 -14.69 5.57 -12.35
C TYR A 291 -13.61 5.79 -13.42
N TRP A 292 -13.44 4.86 -14.37
CA TRP A 292 -12.38 4.87 -15.39
C TRP A 292 -12.83 5.32 -16.78
#